data_AF-A0AAQ3WB61-F1
#
_entry.id   AF-A0AAQ3WB61-F1
#
_cell.length_a   1.000
_cell.length_b   1.000
_cell.length_c   1.000
_cell.angle_alpha   90.00
_cell.angle_beta   90.00
_cell.angle_gamma   90.00
#
_symmetry.space_group_name_H-M   'P 1'
#
loop_
_entity.id
_entity.type
_entity.pdbx_description
1 polymer ?
#
loop_
_entity_poly.entity_id
_entity_poly.type
_entity_poly.pdbx_seq_one_letter_code
_entity_poly.pdbx_strand_id
1 'polypeptide(L)'
;MEEKQFSITLPEKIVEEFDLENETEVTLSIKDQKIVIEPKKKATGNQTLSLRWFLIPTTIVSILFLGYLFYADKTQIALVGAYSIANFVLSFGVLSGVFSFVLFFIKGKRNQVTTKSKDIYWRNFPTILLSFIVILVFSLLVFFKVIGLVFVGATFDRYTATLLFFVFVGLVNYFMIYSALSITPAKLTNLLIFVIIGGVLLAMITNKDYQWWQFNFSFLGTIEAKSSWQFNVTLMFSSLLMVALIDGLFVELQKAIPHSKRLTILRILLTLTALDLGAVGLFPYTETGPFQGVHNQVAGYLVYLIVILIVGIKWLLPNVTKEFLSISYIIAATLVVVVVLFQWTSYLSLTAFELLSFMLAFSWIVLLLQNLQKMAQNINNTFQVKINLESEIQVKDD
;
A
#
# COMPACT_ATOMS: atom_id res chain seq x y z
N MET A 1 42.78 -17.70 -15.23
CA MET A 1 41.73 -18.61 -15.70
C MET A 1 40.96 -17.83 -16.76
N GLU A 2 41.07 -18.20 -18.03
CA GLU A 2 40.35 -17.52 -19.11
C GLU A 2 38.84 -17.58 -18.84
N GLU A 3 38.17 -16.43 -18.86
CA GLU A 3 36.71 -16.37 -18.77
C GLU A 3 36.13 -17.03 -20.02
N LYS A 4 35.45 -18.17 -19.85
CA LYS A 4 34.74 -18.83 -20.94
C LYS A 4 33.62 -17.91 -21.42
N GLN A 5 33.72 -17.42 -22.65
CA GLN A 5 32.70 -16.62 -23.29
C GLN A 5 31.62 -17.55 -23.87
N PHE A 6 30.35 -17.31 -23.53
CA PHE A 6 29.21 -18.07 -24.04
C PHE A 6 28.30 -17.13 -24.85
N SER A 7 27.88 -17.54 -26.04
CA SER A 7 26.95 -16.82 -26.91
C SER A 7 25.61 -17.57 -27.04
N ILE A 8 24.53 -16.83 -27.29
CA ILE A 8 23.18 -17.37 -27.53
C ILE A 8 22.68 -16.79 -28.85
N THR A 9 22.34 -17.65 -29.81
CA THR A 9 21.75 -17.23 -31.09
C THR A 9 20.27 -16.90 -30.92
N LEU A 10 19.87 -15.70 -31.30
CA LEU A 10 18.47 -15.25 -31.27
C LEU A 10 17.84 -15.44 -32.67
N PRO A 11 16.59 -15.95 -32.77
CA PRO A 11 15.86 -15.98 -34.04
C PRO A 11 15.64 -14.58 -34.61
N GLU A 12 15.69 -14.42 -35.94
CA GLU A 12 15.50 -13.13 -36.65
C GLU A 12 14.21 -12.42 -36.23
N LYS A 13 13.12 -13.17 -36.05
CA LYS A 13 11.83 -12.64 -35.58
C LYS A 13 11.94 -11.86 -34.26
N ILE A 14 12.81 -12.28 -33.34
CA ILE A 14 13.03 -11.60 -32.05
C ILE A 14 13.86 -10.32 -32.26
N VAL A 15 14.85 -10.38 -33.14
CA VAL A 15 15.70 -9.23 -33.48
C VAL A 15 14.86 -8.11 -34.09
N GLU A 16 13.96 -8.45 -35.02
CA GLU A 16 13.04 -7.51 -35.66
C GLU A 16 11.96 -6.99 -34.69
N GLU A 17 11.36 -7.85 -33.86
CA GLU A 17 10.28 -7.44 -32.93
C GLU A 17 10.78 -6.48 -31.85
N PHE A 18 12.05 -6.58 -31.46
CA PHE A 18 12.66 -5.75 -30.41
C PHE A 18 13.64 -4.69 -30.94
N ASP A 19 13.78 -4.55 -32.26
CA ASP A 19 14.66 -3.56 -32.91
C ASP A 19 16.09 -3.60 -32.35
N LEU A 20 16.67 -4.81 -32.26
CA LEU A 20 17.96 -5.05 -31.62
C LEU A 20 19.11 -4.76 -32.59
N GLU A 21 19.84 -3.67 -32.37
CA GLU A 21 21.05 -3.29 -33.12
C GLU A 21 22.35 -3.76 -32.43
N ASN A 22 23.48 -3.68 -33.14
CA ASN A 22 24.80 -3.94 -32.55
C ASN A 22 25.08 -2.99 -31.37
N GLU A 23 25.68 -3.50 -30.31
CA GLU A 23 25.86 -2.81 -29.02
C GLU A 23 24.58 -2.43 -28.26
N THR A 24 23.42 -2.94 -28.67
CA THR A 24 22.18 -2.70 -27.89
C THR A 24 22.34 -3.26 -26.48
N GLU A 25 22.15 -2.40 -25.50
CA GLU A 25 22.17 -2.80 -24.09
C GLU A 25 20.87 -3.53 -23.72
N VAL A 26 21.02 -4.77 -23.29
CA VAL A 26 19.91 -5.60 -22.78
C VAL A 26 20.12 -5.94 -21.31
N THR A 27 19.01 -6.06 -20.60
CA THR A 27 18.99 -6.56 -19.22
C THR A 27 18.68 -8.05 -19.26
N LEU A 28 19.65 -8.86 -18.84
CA LEU A 28 19.53 -10.30 -18.66
C LEU A 28 19.11 -10.58 -17.22
N SER A 29 17.93 -11.15 -16.99
CA SER A 29 17.47 -11.55 -15.65
C SER A 29 17.21 -13.04 -15.57
N ILE A 30 17.57 -13.65 -14.43
CA ILE A 30 17.22 -15.04 -14.15
C ILE A 30 15.94 -15.05 -13.30
N LYS A 31 14.85 -15.59 -13.84
CA LYS A 31 13.56 -15.75 -13.15
C LYS A 31 13.02 -17.15 -13.36
N ASP A 32 12.64 -17.85 -12.28
CA ASP A 32 11.99 -19.17 -12.35
C ASP A 32 12.72 -20.19 -13.24
N GLN A 33 14.06 -20.28 -13.13
CA GLN A 33 14.94 -21.11 -13.99
C GLN A 33 14.93 -20.73 -15.49
N LYS A 34 14.42 -19.56 -15.85
CA LYS A 34 14.46 -19.01 -17.22
C LYS A 34 15.40 -17.82 -17.28
N ILE A 35 16.06 -17.69 -18.43
CA ILE A 35 16.81 -16.50 -18.80
C ILE A 35 15.84 -15.57 -19.53
N VAL A 36 15.62 -14.37 -18.99
CA VAL A 36 14.74 -13.35 -19.56
C VAL A 36 15.59 -12.18 -20.04
N ILE A 37 15.55 -11.91 -21.34
CA ILE A 37 16.26 -10.80 -21.97
C ILE A 37 15.24 -9.67 -22.20
N GLU A 38 15.45 -8.51 -21.58
CA GLU A 38 14.62 -7.31 -21.78
C GLU A 38 15.46 -6.17 -22.39
N PRO A 39 15.05 -5.52 -23.48
CA PRO A 39 15.75 -4.35 -24.01
C PRO A 39 15.71 -3.18 -23.02
N LYS A 40 16.83 -2.46 -22.88
CA LYS A 40 16.95 -1.31 -21.94
C LYS A 40 15.96 -0.20 -22.27
N LYS A 41 15.72 0.04 -23.56
CA LYS A 41 14.55 0.78 -24.03
C LYS A 41 13.41 -0.23 -24.14
N LYS A 42 12.61 -0.34 -23.08
CA LYS A 42 11.23 -0.83 -23.26
C LYS A 42 10.62 0.08 -24.32
N ALA A 43 10.32 -0.46 -25.51
CA ALA A 43 9.30 0.12 -26.36
C ALA A 43 8.17 0.47 -25.42
N THR A 44 7.91 1.79 -25.27
CA THR A 44 6.95 2.36 -24.32
C THR A 44 5.77 1.43 -24.30
N GLY A 45 5.62 0.72 -23.18
CA GLY A 45 4.89 -0.52 -23.17
C GLY A 45 3.57 -0.36 -23.89
N ASN A 46 3.11 -1.43 -24.52
CA ASN A 46 1.68 -1.62 -24.71
C ASN A 46 1.01 -1.64 -23.32
N GLN A 47 0.93 -0.48 -22.66
CA GLN A 47 -0.10 -0.07 -21.72
C GLN A 47 -1.39 0.14 -22.55
N THR A 48 -1.73 -0.84 -23.39
CA THR A 48 -2.94 -0.88 -24.20
C THR A 48 -4.09 -1.49 -23.43
N LEU A 49 -4.05 -1.48 -22.09
CA LEU A 49 -5.32 -1.37 -21.42
C LEU A 49 -5.78 0.07 -21.61
N SER A 50 -6.60 0.29 -22.64
CA SER A 50 -7.21 1.58 -22.91
C SER A 50 -7.83 2.09 -21.61
N LEU A 51 -7.19 3.06 -20.96
CA LEU A 51 -7.69 3.70 -19.74
C LEU A 51 -9.16 4.11 -19.87
N ARG A 52 -9.67 4.26 -21.09
CA ARG A 52 -11.09 4.37 -21.47
C ARG A 52 -12.03 3.37 -20.79
N TRP A 53 -11.58 2.21 -20.29
CA TRP A 53 -12.46 1.24 -19.62
C TRP A 53 -13.15 1.79 -18.37
N PHE A 54 -12.60 2.81 -17.69
CA PHE A 54 -13.31 3.45 -16.57
C PHE A 54 -14.57 4.19 -17.03
N LEU A 55 -14.66 4.58 -18.31
CA LEU A 55 -15.80 5.32 -18.85
C LEU A 55 -17.06 4.47 -18.87
N ILE A 56 -16.96 3.16 -19.10
CA ILE A 56 -18.15 2.27 -19.16
C ILE A 56 -18.95 2.27 -17.85
N PRO A 57 -18.37 1.89 -16.69
CA PRO A 57 -19.10 1.94 -15.42
C PRO A 57 -19.50 3.37 -15.04
N THR A 58 -18.71 4.37 -15.44
CA THR A 58 -19.00 5.79 -15.18
C THR A 58 -20.24 6.27 -15.93
N THR A 59 -20.34 5.97 -17.23
CA THR A 59 -21.50 6.32 -18.05
C THR A 59 -22.75 5.63 -17.55
N ILE A 60 -22.68 4.33 -17.23
CA ILE A 60 -23.82 3.56 -16.71
C ILE A 60 -24.36 4.19 -15.43
N VAL A 61 -23.48 4.43 -14.45
CA VAL A 61 -23.89 4.98 -13.14
C VAL A 61 -24.36 6.43 -13.26
N SER A 62 -23.81 7.22 -14.19
CA SER A 62 -24.25 8.59 -14.44
C SER A 62 -25.62 8.66 -15.12
N ILE A 63 -25.93 7.73 -16.03
CA ILE A 63 -27.28 7.62 -16.62
C ILE A 63 -28.30 7.24 -15.55
N LEU A 64 -27.97 6.29 -14.65
CA LEU A 64 -28.83 5.94 -13.53
C LEU A 64 -29.06 7.12 -12.58
N PHE A 65 -28.01 7.89 -12.29
CA PHE A 65 -28.12 9.10 -11.49
C PHE A 65 -29.04 10.15 -12.14
N LEU A 66 -28.86 10.42 -13.44
CA LEU A 66 -29.73 11.35 -14.17
C LEU A 66 -31.19 10.87 -14.18
N GLY A 67 -31.41 9.59 -14.45
CA GLY A 67 -32.75 8.98 -14.41
C GLY A 67 -33.42 9.10 -13.04
N TYR A 68 -32.65 8.91 -11.96
CA TYR A 68 -33.12 9.14 -10.60
C TYR A 68 -33.51 10.61 -10.35
N LEU A 69 -32.72 11.58 -10.84
CA LEU A 69 -33.06 13.00 -10.70
C LEU A 69 -34.36 13.38 -11.41
N PHE A 70 -34.65 12.78 -12.57
CA PHE A 70 -35.93 12.93 -13.26
C PHE A 70 -37.08 12.29 -12.48
N TYR A 71 -36.89 11.08 -11.97
CA TYR A 71 -37.92 10.39 -11.18
C TYR A 71 -38.25 11.12 -9.87
N ALA A 72 -37.25 11.66 -9.19
CA ALA A 72 -37.42 12.38 -7.93
C ALA A 72 -37.84 13.86 -8.11
N ASP A 73 -38.07 14.30 -9.35
CA ASP A 73 -38.36 15.68 -9.76
C ASP A 73 -37.44 16.74 -9.12
N LYS A 74 -36.16 16.41 -9.02
CA LYS A 74 -35.14 17.30 -8.44
C LYS A 74 -34.54 18.17 -9.53
N THR A 75 -34.87 19.46 -9.49
CA THR A 75 -34.34 20.48 -10.42
C THR A 75 -32.99 21.02 -9.99
N GLN A 76 -32.73 21.11 -8.68
CA GLN A 76 -31.46 21.57 -8.10
C GLN A 76 -30.90 20.57 -7.09
N ILE A 77 -29.57 20.39 -7.13
CA ILE A 77 -28.83 19.44 -6.31
C ILE A 77 -27.67 20.18 -5.64
N ALA A 78 -27.57 20.05 -4.32
CA ALA A 78 -26.46 20.62 -3.56
C ALA A 78 -25.15 19.90 -3.87
N LEU A 79 -24.03 20.63 -3.79
CA LEU A 79 -22.69 20.03 -3.91
C LEU A 79 -22.37 19.10 -2.73
N VAL A 80 -22.69 19.55 -1.51
CA VAL A 80 -22.44 18.85 -0.23
C VAL A 80 -23.70 18.91 0.64
N GLY A 81 -24.01 17.84 1.38
CA GLY A 81 -25.20 17.70 2.22
C GLY A 81 -25.81 16.29 2.16
N ALA A 82 -26.96 16.09 2.82
CA ALA A 82 -27.63 14.78 2.85
C ALA A 82 -28.11 14.31 1.46
N TYR A 83 -28.70 15.22 0.68
CA TYR A 83 -29.11 14.98 -0.71
C TYR A 83 -28.22 15.82 -1.64
N SER A 84 -27.01 15.33 -1.90
CA SER A 84 -25.97 16.08 -2.61
C SER A 84 -25.15 15.22 -3.56
N ILE A 85 -24.48 15.86 -4.51
CA ILE A 85 -23.52 15.22 -5.42
C ILE A 85 -22.50 14.41 -4.62
N ALA A 86 -21.96 14.97 -3.53
CA ALA A 86 -21.03 14.28 -2.64
C ALA A 86 -21.58 12.95 -2.11
N ASN A 87 -22.83 12.93 -1.63
CA ASN A 87 -23.44 11.71 -1.08
C ASN A 87 -23.68 10.64 -2.16
N PHE A 88 -24.10 11.06 -3.36
CA PHE A 88 -24.25 10.14 -4.49
C PHE A 88 -22.90 9.56 -4.94
N VAL A 89 -21.82 10.38 -4.98
CA VAL A 89 -20.47 9.91 -5.31
C VAL A 89 -19.97 8.93 -4.24
N LEU A 90 -20.15 9.24 -2.95
CA LEU A 90 -19.78 8.36 -1.84
C LEU A 90 -20.56 7.04 -1.84
N SER A 91 -21.81 7.05 -2.32
CA SER A 91 -22.64 5.83 -2.38
C SER A 91 -22.42 5.07 -3.69
N PHE A 92 -22.95 5.59 -4.80
CA PHE A 92 -22.93 4.93 -6.10
C PHE A 92 -21.53 4.94 -6.74
N GLY A 93 -20.78 6.02 -6.58
CA GLY A 93 -19.42 6.12 -7.11
C GLY A 93 -18.48 5.10 -6.46
N VAL A 94 -18.50 4.98 -5.13
CA VAL A 94 -17.72 3.96 -4.41
C VAL A 94 -18.15 2.56 -4.80
N LEU A 95 -19.45 2.26 -4.84
CA LEU A 95 -19.96 0.95 -5.29
C LEU A 95 -19.48 0.60 -6.71
N SER A 96 -19.55 1.56 -7.64
CA SER A 96 -19.02 1.44 -9.00
C SER A 96 -17.52 1.15 -8.99
N GLY A 97 -16.76 1.89 -8.18
CA GLY A 97 -15.32 1.71 -8.02
C GLY A 97 -14.95 0.35 -7.45
N VAL A 98 -15.67 -0.14 -6.45
CA VAL A 98 -15.49 -1.49 -5.87
C VAL A 98 -15.69 -2.55 -6.94
N PHE A 99 -16.80 -2.49 -7.68
CA PHE A 99 -17.09 -3.44 -8.74
C PHE A 99 -16.00 -3.42 -9.83
N SER A 100 -15.59 -2.22 -10.25
CA SER A 100 -14.50 -2.03 -11.20
C SER A 100 -13.19 -2.63 -10.68
N PHE A 101 -12.82 -2.41 -9.41
CA PHE A 101 -11.62 -3.00 -8.81
C PHE A 101 -11.67 -4.53 -8.85
N VAL A 102 -12.78 -5.13 -8.40
CA VAL A 102 -12.97 -6.59 -8.35
C VAL A 102 -12.83 -7.18 -9.76
N LEU A 103 -13.54 -6.60 -10.73
CA LEU A 103 -13.50 -7.06 -12.12
C LEU A 103 -12.08 -7.01 -12.71
N PHE A 104 -11.38 -5.89 -12.56
CA PHE A 104 -10.05 -5.72 -13.14
C PHE A 104 -8.98 -6.53 -12.42
N PHE A 105 -9.13 -6.75 -11.11
CA PHE A 105 -8.28 -7.68 -10.37
C PHE A 105 -8.45 -9.12 -10.89
N ILE A 106 -9.68 -9.58 -11.09
CA ILE A 106 -9.98 -10.91 -11.64
C ILE A 106 -9.47 -11.05 -13.07
N LYS A 107 -9.71 -10.06 -13.94
CA LYS A 107 -9.19 -10.05 -15.32
C LYS A 107 -7.67 -10.12 -15.34
N GLY A 108 -7.01 -9.37 -14.45
CA GLY A 108 -5.56 -9.43 -14.27
C GLY A 108 -5.07 -10.82 -13.86
N LYS A 109 -5.77 -11.47 -12.92
CA LYS A 109 -5.48 -12.84 -12.48
C LYS A 109 -5.70 -13.91 -13.55
N ARG A 110 -6.68 -13.72 -14.44
CA ARG A 110 -6.95 -14.62 -15.58
C ARG A 110 -6.04 -14.37 -16.78
N ASN A 111 -4.98 -13.55 -16.65
CA ASN A 111 -4.08 -13.13 -17.73
C ASN A 111 -4.80 -12.43 -18.91
N GLN A 112 -6.02 -11.95 -18.71
CA GLN A 112 -6.77 -11.22 -19.73
C GLN A 112 -6.30 -9.77 -19.86
N VAL A 113 -5.54 -9.28 -18.88
CA VAL A 113 -4.99 -7.93 -18.81
C VAL A 113 -3.58 -7.98 -18.24
N THR A 114 -2.67 -7.17 -18.79
CA THR A 114 -1.33 -6.95 -18.25
C THR A 114 -1.44 -6.25 -16.88
N THR A 115 -0.91 -6.88 -15.83
CA THR A 115 -0.98 -6.36 -14.46
C THR A 115 0.30 -6.70 -13.71
N LYS A 116 0.67 -5.83 -12.77
CA LYS A 116 1.75 -6.09 -11.79
C LYS A 116 1.26 -6.90 -10.58
N SER A 117 -0.04 -7.12 -10.48
CA SER A 117 -0.70 -7.80 -9.35
C SER A 117 -0.74 -9.34 -9.50
N LYS A 118 -0.11 -9.94 -10.54
CA LYS A 118 -0.23 -11.37 -10.83
C LYS A 118 0.25 -12.26 -9.69
N ASP A 119 1.32 -11.86 -9.02
CA ASP A 119 1.97 -12.64 -7.96
C ASP A 119 1.27 -12.54 -6.59
N ILE A 120 0.27 -11.67 -6.46
CA ILE A 120 -0.47 -11.48 -5.19
C ILE A 120 -1.43 -12.65 -4.97
N TYR A 121 -1.29 -13.40 -3.88
CA TYR A 121 -2.22 -14.49 -3.57
C TYR A 121 -3.66 -14.01 -3.37
N TRP A 122 -4.62 -14.84 -3.79
CA TRP A 122 -6.06 -14.58 -3.62
C TRP A 122 -6.47 -14.36 -2.16
N ARG A 123 -5.74 -14.93 -1.19
CA ARG A 123 -6.00 -14.73 0.24
C ARG A 123 -5.88 -13.27 0.68
N ASN A 124 -5.03 -12.47 0.03
CA ASN A 124 -4.81 -11.06 0.37
C ASN A 124 -5.83 -10.14 -0.30
N PHE A 125 -6.63 -10.66 -1.22
CA PHE A 125 -7.58 -9.85 -1.98
C PHE A 125 -8.58 -9.10 -1.10
N PRO A 126 -9.25 -9.71 -0.09
CA PRO A 126 -10.22 -8.99 0.75
C PRO A 126 -9.57 -7.82 1.49
N THR A 127 -8.39 -8.07 2.06
CA THR A 127 -7.58 -7.09 2.77
C THR A 127 -7.20 -5.93 1.85
N ILE A 128 -6.69 -6.21 0.65
CA ILE A 128 -6.26 -5.20 -0.32
C ILE A 128 -7.45 -4.45 -0.93
N LEU A 129 -8.61 -5.09 -1.09
CA LEU A 129 -9.82 -4.44 -1.56
C LEU A 129 -10.34 -3.46 -0.50
N LEU A 130 -10.52 -3.93 0.74
CA LEU A 130 -11.00 -3.13 1.87
C LEU A 130 -10.08 -1.92 2.10
N SER A 131 -8.78 -2.17 2.15
CA SER A 131 -7.80 -1.48 1.31
C SER A 131 -8.10 -0.09 0.75
N PHE A 132 -8.15 -0.14 -0.58
CA PHE A 132 -8.47 0.96 -1.44
C PHE A 132 -9.89 1.50 -1.20
N ILE A 133 -10.85 0.72 -0.68
CA ILE A 133 -12.18 1.23 -0.33
C ILE A 133 -12.08 2.27 0.78
N VAL A 134 -11.41 1.96 1.89
CA VAL A 134 -11.25 2.88 3.03
C VAL A 134 -10.50 4.14 2.60
N ILE A 135 -9.39 3.97 1.87
CA ILE A 135 -8.60 5.09 1.33
C ILE A 135 -9.45 5.98 0.41
N LEU A 136 -10.24 5.37 -0.48
CA LEU A 136 -11.11 6.09 -1.40
C LEU A 136 -12.20 6.87 -0.65
N VAL A 137 -12.94 6.21 0.23
CA VAL A 137 -14.01 6.84 1.02
C VAL A 137 -13.44 7.98 1.85
N PHE A 138 -12.32 7.77 2.54
CA PHE A 138 -11.64 8.80 3.32
C PHE A 138 -11.23 9.99 2.47
N SER A 139 -10.59 9.75 1.33
CA SER A 139 -10.12 10.80 0.43
C SER A 139 -11.30 11.62 -0.10
N LEU A 140 -12.41 10.97 -0.46
CA LEU A 140 -13.63 11.63 -0.91
C LEU A 140 -14.29 12.44 0.22
N LEU A 141 -14.36 11.91 1.45
CA LEU A 141 -14.91 12.62 2.60
C LEU A 141 -14.12 13.90 2.91
N VAL A 142 -12.78 13.80 2.96
CA VAL A 142 -11.90 14.97 3.18
C VAL A 142 -12.06 15.96 2.04
N PHE A 143 -12.03 15.50 0.79
CA PHE A 143 -12.18 16.36 -0.37
C PHE A 143 -13.51 17.12 -0.37
N PHE A 144 -14.64 16.42 -0.22
CA PHE A 144 -15.96 17.06 -0.20
C PHE A 144 -16.16 17.93 1.04
N LYS A 145 -15.52 17.61 2.18
CA LYS A 145 -15.53 18.49 3.34
C LYS A 145 -14.83 19.82 3.05
N VAL A 146 -13.65 19.79 2.44
CA VAL A 146 -12.89 20.99 2.06
C VAL A 146 -13.65 21.79 1.00
N ILE A 147 -14.13 21.12 -0.06
CA ILE A 147 -14.92 21.76 -1.11
C ILE A 147 -16.21 22.39 -0.55
N GLY A 148 -16.87 21.75 0.40
CA GLY A 148 -18.06 22.31 1.06
C GLY A 148 -17.77 23.56 1.90
N LEU A 149 -16.53 23.75 2.37
CA LEU A 149 -16.10 24.98 3.04
C LEU A 149 -15.83 26.11 2.04
N VAL A 150 -15.35 25.78 0.84
CA VAL A 150 -15.05 26.77 -0.22
C VAL A 150 -16.33 27.21 -0.95
N PHE A 151 -17.23 26.26 -1.24
CA PHE A 151 -18.44 26.46 -2.03
C PHE A 151 -19.70 26.36 -1.15
N VAL A 152 -19.81 27.26 -0.17
CA VAL A 152 -20.90 27.26 0.80
C VAL A 152 -22.24 27.49 0.09
N GLY A 153 -23.18 26.54 0.27
CA GLY A 153 -24.53 26.64 -0.31
C GLY A 153 -24.61 26.41 -1.82
N ALA A 154 -23.54 25.94 -2.48
CA ALA A 154 -23.55 25.71 -3.92
C ALA A 154 -24.56 24.63 -4.31
N THR A 155 -25.47 24.99 -5.23
CA THR A 155 -26.43 24.09 -5.88
C THR A 155 -26.28 24.16 -7.39
N PHE A 156 -26.58 23.06 -8.07
CA PHE A 156 -26.47 22.93 -9.52
C PHE A 156 -27.75 22.36 -10.11
N ASP A 157 -28.07 22.75 -11.34
CA ASP A 157 -29.17 22.14 -12.09
C ASP A 157 -28.88 20.66 -12.39
N ARG A 158 -29.92 19.90 -12.74
CA ARG A 158 -29.82 18.44 -13.00
C ARG A 158 -28.76 18.05 -14.02
N TYR A 159 -28.49 18.87 -15.05
CA TYR A 159 -27.51 18.54 -16.09
C TYR A 159 -26.09 18.81 -15.59
N THR A 160 -25.87 19.97 -14.98
CA THR A 160 -24.57 20.32 -14.39
C THR A 160 -24.19 19.38 -13.25
N ALA A 161 -25.15 19.03 -12.38
CA ALA A 161 -24.94 18.05 -11.30
C ALA A 161 -24.58 16.67 -11.85
N THR A 162 -25.21 16.24 -12.94
CA THR A 162 -24.90 14.98 -13.62
C THR A 162 -23.50 14.98 -14.22
N LEU A 163 -23.08 16.10 -14.84
CA LEU A 163 -21.73 16.23 -15.39
C LEU A 163 -20.67 16.18 -14.28
N LEU A 164 -20.88 16.91 -13.18
CA LEU A 164 -19.98 16.86 -12.01
C LEU A 164 -19.92 15.44 -11.42
N PHE A 165 -21.07 14.79 -11.27
CA PHE A 165 -21.15 13.41 -10.83
C PHE A 165 -20.37 12.46 -11.76
N PHE A 166 -20.55 12.59 -13.08
CA PHE A 166 -19.81 11.81 -14.09
C PHE A 166 -18.29 11.99 -13.93
N VAL A 167 -17.82 13.22 -13.75
CA VAL A 167 -16.38 13.50 -13.55
C VAL A 167 -15.87 12.80 -12.29
N PHE A 168 -16.56 12.95 -11.15
CA PHE A 168 -16.13 12.33 -9.90
C PHE A 168 -16.18 10.80 -9.95
N VAL A 169 -17.25 10.21 -10.48
CA VAL A 169 -17.34 8.75 -10.65
C VAL A 169 -16.27 8.25 -11.64
N GLY A 170 -15.96 9.03 -12.66
CA GLY A 170 -14.86 8.77 -13.59
C GLY A 170 -13.52 8.69 -12.88
N LEU A 171 -13.21 9.68 -12.03
CA LEU A 171 -12.00 9.69 -11.21
C LEU A 171 -11.95 8.50 -10.24
N VAL A 172 -13.07 8.16 -9.60
CA VAL A 172 -13.19 7.02 -8.70
C VAL A 172 -12.91 5.71 -9.44
N ASN A 173 -13.59 5.46 -10.56
CA ASN A 173 -13.40 4.25 -11.34
C ASN A 173 -11.99 4.16 -11.91
N TYR A 174 -11.45 5.27 -12.41
CA TYR A 174 -10.06 5.33 -12.88
C TYR A 174 -9.08 4.94 -11.76
N PHE A 175 -9.20 5.56 -10.59
CA PHE A 175 -8.36 5.27 -9.43
C PHE A 175 -8.45 3.81 -9.02
N MET A 176 -9.65 3.24 -8.94
CA MET A 176 -9.87 1.86 -8.49
C MET A 176 -9.35 0.84 -9.52
N ILE A 177 -9.57 1.05 -10.81
CA ILE A 177 -9.02 0.19 -11.87
C ILE A 177 -7.50 0.26 -11.89
N TYR A 178 -6.94 1.46 -11.85
CA TYR A 178 -5.50 1.66 -11.81
C TYR A 178 -4.89 0.99 -10.57
N SER A 179 -5.54 1.14 -9.42
CA SER A 179 -5.11 0.50 -8.17
C SER A 179 -5.08 -1.01 -8.31
N ALA A 180 -6.15 -1.65 -8.84
CA ALA A 180 -6.21 -3.11 -9.02
C ALA A 180 -5.11 -3.68 -9.92
N LEU A 181 -4.70 -2.93 -10.95
CA LEU A 181 -3.76 -3.41 -11.98
C LEU A 181 -2.30 -3.12 -11.68
N SER A 182 -2.05 -2.23 -10.74
CA SER A 182 -0.73 -1.67 -10.54
C SER A 182 -0.19 -1.93 -9.13
N ILE A 183 -0.79 -2.85 -8.38
CA ILE A 183 -0.40 -3.22 -7.01
C ILE A 183 1.02 -3.80 -7.04
N THR A 184 1.86 -3.27 -6.16
CA THR A 184 3.22 -3.77 -5.91
C THR A 184 3.49 -3.67 -4.40
N PRO A 185 4.43 -4.45 -3.85
CA PRO A 185 4.81 -4.30 -2.45
C PRO A 185 5.24 -2.87 -2.10
N ALA A 186 6.00 -2.21 -2.96
CA ALA A 186 6.43 -0.81 -2.77
C ALA A 186 5.24 0.15 -2.65
N LYS A 187 4.22 0.00 -3.50
CA LYS A 187 2.99 0.80 -3.38
C LYS A 187 2.23 0.49 -2.09
N LEU A 188 2.13 -0.78 -1.68
CA LEU A 188 1.47 -1.14 -0.43
C LEU A 188 2.20 -0.52 0.78
N THR A 189 3.54 -0.46 0.78
CA THR A 189 4.30 0.26 1.82
C THR A 189 4.01 1.76 1.83
N ASN A 190 3.98 2.40 0.66
CA ASN A 190 3.63 3.83 0.59
C ASN A 190 2.19 4.09 1.06
N LEU A 191 1.26 3.20 0.74
CA LEU A 191 -0.12 3.28 1.24
C LEU A 191 -0.17 3.09 2.75
N LEU A 192 0.57 2.13 3.32
CA LEU A 192 0.66 1.94 4.77
C LEU A 192 1.14 3.21 5.47
N ILE A 193 2.21 3.85 4.96
CA ILE A 193 2.73 5.12 5.50
C ILE A 193 1.66 6.21 5.43
N PHE A 194 1.02 6.38 4.26
CA PHE A 194 0.00 7.40 4.06
C PHE A 194 -1.21 7.21 4.98
N VAL A 195 -1.66 5.97 5.12
CA VAL A 195 -2.81 5.60 5.96
C VAL A 195 -2.51 5.87 7.43
N ILE A 196 -1.37 5.39 7.94
CA ILE A 196 -1.01 5.60 9.35
C ILE A 196 -0.84 7.09 9.65
N ILE A 197 0.00 7.79 8.89
CA ILE A 197 0.30 9.20 9.16
C ILE A 197 -0.96 10.04 8.97
N GLY A 198 -1.66 9.88 7.84
CA GLY A 198 -2.85 10.65 7.53
C GLY A 198 -4.00 10.36 8.49
N GLY A 199 -4.23 9.10 8.85
CA GLY A 199 -5.30 8.69 9.75
C GLY A 199 -5.06 9.14 11.20
N VAL A 200 -3.83 9.00 11.71
CA VAL A 200 -3.44 9.49 13.03
C VAL A 200 -3.53 11.02 13.09
N LEU A 201 -2.99 11.74 12.10
CA LEU A 201 -3.08 13.21 12.05
C LEU A 201 -4.54 13.68 11.98
N LEU A 202 -5.39 12.99 11.22
CA LEU A 202 -6.82 13.32 11.21
C LEU A 202 -7.42 13.15 12.60
N ALA A 203 -7.17 12.02 13.27
CA ALA A 203 -7.68 11.77 14.61
C ALA A 203 -7.23 12.85 15.60
N MET A 204 -5.98 13.34 15.49
CA MET A 204 -5.48 14.45 16.30
C MET A 204 -6.23 15.76 16.03
N ILE A 205 -6.49 16.08 14.76
CA ILE A 205 -7.16 17.33 14.34
C ILE A 205 -8.63 17.32 14.76
N THR A 206 -9.33 16.20 14.60
CA THR A 206 -10.76 16.07 14.90
C THR A 206 -11.06 16.05 16.40
N ASN A 207 -10.09 15.63 17.21
CA ASN A 207 -10.18 15.63 18.67
C ASN A 207 -9.47 16.83 19.34
N LYS A 208 -9.05 17.84 18.56
CA LYS A 208 -8.28 19.00 19.09
C LYS A 208 -8.94 19.68 20.31
N ASP A 209 -10.28 19.73 20.33
CA ASP A 209 -11.04 20.44 21.37
C ASP A 209 -11.12 19.64 22.69
N TYR A 210 -10.72 18.37 22.67
CA TYR A 210 -10.77 17.44 23.81
C TYR A 210 -9.43 17.35 24.56
N GLN A 211 -8.45 18.20 24.18
CA GLN A 211 -7.12 18.26 24.78
C GLN A 211 -6.46 16.88 24.97
N TRP A 212 -6.66 15.98 24.00
CA TRP A 212 -6.20 14.59 24.03
C TRP A 212 -4.74 14.45 24.45
N TRP A 213 -3.90 15.41 24.06
CA TRP A 213 -2.46 15.43 24.36
C TRP A 213 -2.13 15.54 25.85
N GLN A 214 -3.09 15.94 26.70
CA GLN A 214 -2.93 15.97 28.16
C GLN A 214 -3.20 14.62 28.82
N PHE A 215 -3.89 13.71 28.13
CA PHE A 215 -4.20 12.37 28.64
C PHE A 215 -3.13 11.38 28.19
N ASN A 216 -3.21 10.97 26.92
CA ASN A 216 -2.29 10.03 26.28
C ASN A 216 -2.58 10.02 24.76
N PHE A 217 -1.71 9.38 23.98
CA PHE A 217 -1.90 9.25 22.53
C PHE A 217 -3.01 8.25 22.21
N SER A 218 -3.14 7.19 23.01
CA SER A 218 -4.21 6.18 22.90
C SER A 218 -5.63 6.73 23.14
N PHE A 219 -5.76 7.90 23.78
CA PHE A 219 -7.03 8.65 23.99
C PHE A 219 -7.78 8.83 22.68
N LEU A 220 -7.04 9.04 21.58
CA LEU A 220 -7.62 9.22 20.25
C LEU A 220 -8.50 8.05 19.81
N GLY A 221 -8.37 6.88 20.44
CA GLY A 221 -9.18 5.68 20.19
C GLY A 221 -10.27 5.40 21.22
N THR A 222 -10.36 6.14 22.34
CA THR A 222 -11.26 5.77 23.45
C THR A 222 -12.69 6.25 23.24
N ILE A 223 -13.63 5.76 24.03
CA ILE A 223 -15.05 6.16 23.92
C ILE A 223 -15.29 7.63 24.29
N GLU A 224 -14.37 8.23 25.05
CA GLU A 224 -14.39 9.64 25.46
C GLU A 224 -13.96 10.60 24.34
N ALA A 225 -13.33 10.10 23.29
CA ALA A 225 -12.95 10.90 22.13
C ALA A 225 -14.15 11.15 21.19
N LYS A 226 -14.28 12.39 20.70
CA LYS A 226 -15.36 12.82 19.78
C LYS A 226 -15.44 11.99 18.51
N SER A 227 -14.31 11.52 18.00
CA SER A 227 -14.24 10.76 16.74
C SER A 227 -13.23 9.61 16.83
N SER A 228 -13.39 8.79 17.88
CA SER A 228 -12.51 7.68 18.21
C SER A 228 -12.30 6.66 17.10
N TRP A 229 -13.34 6.45 16.28
CA TRP A 229 -13.31 5.51 15.16
C TRP A 229 -12.19 5.80 14.15
N GLN A 230 -11.77 7.06 13.98
CA GLN A 230 -10.73 7.42 13.00
C GLN A 230 -9.38 6.80 13.37
N PHE A 231 -8.99 6.92 14.64
CA PHE A 231 -7.75 6.33 15.13
C PHE A 231 -7.79 4.81 15.08
N ASN A 232 -8.86 4.22 15.61
CA ASN A 232 -9.03 2.77 15.71
C ASN A 232 -9.07 2.09 14.33
N VAL A 233 -9.88 2.62 13.42
CA VAL A 233 -9.95 2.12 12.05
C VAL A 233 -8.60 2.29 11.36
N THR A 234 -7.87 3.39 11.59
CA THR A 234 -6.52 3.56 11.04
C THR A 234 -5.59 2.42 11.47
N LEU A 235 -5.57 2.05 12.75
CA LEU A 235 -4.71 0.96 13.25
C LEU A 235 -5.14 -0.41 12.70
N MET A 236 -6.44 -0.74 12.76
CA MET A 236 -7.00 -1.98 12.21
C MET A 236 -6.69 -2.12 10.72
N PHE A 237 -6.82 -1.02 9.99
CA PHE A 237 -6.63 -1.00 8.56
C PHE A 237 -5.15 -1.09 8.15
N SER A 238 -4.27 -0.46 8.94
CA SER A 238 -2.83 -0.54 8.77
C SER A 238 -2.30 -1.95 9.05
N SER A 239 -2.87 -2.62 10.05
CA SER A 239 -2.64 -4.04 10.32
C SER A 239 -2.96 -4.91 9.10
N LEU A 240 -4.13 -4.73 8.52
CA LEU A 240 -4.56 -5.43 7.31
C LEU A 240 -3.57 -5.20 6.15
N LEU A 241 -3.25 -3.94 5.84
CA LEU A 241 -2.26 -3.59 4.82
C LEU A 241 -0.90 -4.24 5.08
N MET A 242 -0.44 -4.23 6.33
CA MET A 242 0.82 -4.82 6.74
C MET A 242 0.82 -6.35 6.56
N VAL A 243 -0.27 -7.05 6.90
CA VAL A 243 -0.42 -8.50 6.64
C VAL A 243 -0.33 -8.81 5.15
N ALA A 244 -1.05 -8.08 4.29
CA ALA A 244 -1.00 -8.28 2.85
C ALA A 244 0.39 -7.99 2.26
N LEU A 245 1.06 -6.96 2.78
CA LEU A 245 2.42 -6.60 2.39
C LEU A 245 3.43 -7.67 2.81
N ILE A 246 3.36 -8.15 4.05
CA ILE A 246 4.22 -9.23 4.56
C ILE A 246 4.02 -10.48 3.70
N ASP A 247 2.78 -10.89 3.45
CA ASP A 247 2.52 -12.07 2.62
C ASP A 247 3.12 -11.92 1.22
N GLY A 248 2.87 -10.79 0.55
CA GLY A 248 3.43 -10.52 -0.77
C GLY A 248 4.97 -10.47 -0.80
N LEU A 249 5.61 -9.88 0.22
CA LEU A 249 7.07 -9.80 0.30
C LEU A 249 7.71 -11.15 0.56
N PHE A 250 7.18 -11.92 1.50
CA PHE A 250 7.79 -13.18 1.88
C PHE A 250 7.60 -14.27 0.84
N VAL A 251 6.60 -14.16 -0.02
CA VAL A 251 6.47 -15.00 -1.21
C VAL A 251 7.66 -14.79 -2.14
N GLU A 252 7.96 -13.54 -2.50
CA GLU A 252 9.08 -13.23 -3.39
C GLU A 252 10.43 -13.56 -2.74
N LEU A 253 10.58 -13.28 -1.45
CA LEU A 253 11.79 -13.63 -0.71
C LEU A 253 11.99 -15.15 -0.56
N GLN A 254 10.93 -15.94 -0.46
CA GLN A 254 11.03 -17.41 -0.40
C GLN A 254 11.36 -18.03 -1.75
N LYS A 255 10.93 -17.42 -2.87
CA LYS A 255 11.41 -17.80 -4.22
C LYS A 255 12.91 -17.52 -4.35
N ALA A 256 13.35 -16.36 -3.85
CA ALA A 256 14.72 -15.89 -3.90
C ALA A 256 15.68 -16.64 -2.97
N ILE A 257 15.23 -16.97 -1.75
CA ILE A 257 16.01 -17.70 -0.71
C ILE A 257 15.16 -18.88 -0.20
N PRO A 258 15.12 -20.00 -0.95
CA PRO A 258 14.32 -21.16 -0.59
C PRO A 258 14.70 -21.75 0.78
N HIS A 259 13.71 -22.29 1.49
CA HIS A 259 13.88 -23.05 2.74
C HIS A 259 14.56 -22.29 3.91
N SER A 260 14.59 -20.96 3.89
CA SER A 260 15.15 -20.17 4.99
C SER A 260 14.24 -20.14 6.22
N LYS A 261 14.58 -20.93 7.24
CA LYS A 261 13.88 -20.90 8.56
C LYS A 261 13.89 -19.50 9.19
N ARG A 262 14.97 -18.74 9.00
CA ARG A 262 15.15 -17.38 9.53
C ARG A 262 14.10 -16.42 8.98
N LEU A 263 13.86 -16.48 7.66
CA LEU A 263 12.81 -15.68 7.00
C LEU A 263 11.41 -16.13 7.42
N THR A 264 11.17 -17.42 7.63
CA THR A 264 9.89 -17.90 8.14
C THR A 264 9.60 -17.36 9.55
N ILE A 265 10.59 -17.38 10.45
CA ILE A 265 10.44 -16.80 11.79
C ILE A 265 10.17 -15.29 11.70
N LEU A 266 10.93 -14.58 10.85
CA LEU A 266 10.73 -13.14 10.63
C LEU A 266 9.31 -12.84 10.11
N ARG A 267 8.81 -13.63 9.17
CA ARG A 267 7.43 -13.52 8.65
C ARG A 267 6.40 -13.67 9.77
N ILE A 268 6.57 -14.68 10.63
CA ILE A 268 5.65 -14.95 11.74
C ILE A 268 5.66 -13.77 12.71
N LEU A 269 6.83 -13.32 13.16
CA LEU A 269 6.96 -12.19 14.09
C LEU A 269 6.36 -10.90 13.52
N LEU A 270 6.62 -10.60 12.25
CA LEU A 270 6.03 -9.44 11.57
C LEU A 270 4.51 -9.56 11.44
N THR A 271 4.00 -10.77 11.14
CA THR A 271 2.55 -11.01 11.04
C THR A 271 1.89 -10.84 12.40
N LEU A 272 2.49 -11.37 13.47
CA LEU A 272 2.01 -11.16 14.84
C LEU A 272 2.00 -9.67 15.20
N THR A 273 3.08 -8.95 14.89
CA THR A 273 3.17 -7.49 15.10
C THR A 273 2.06 -6.74 14.36
N ALA A 274 1.78 -7.12 13.11
CA ALA A 274 0.70 -6.54 12.34
C ALA A 274 -0.66 -6.82 12.99
N LEU A 275 -0.94 -8.07 13.36
CA LEU A 275 -2.21 -8.43 14.02
C LEU A 275 -2.39 -7.69 15.35
N ASP A 276 -1.32 -7.58 16.12
CA ASP A 276 -1.31 -6.90 17.42
C ASP A 276 -1.55 -5.40 17.29
N LEU A 277 -0.95 -4.74 16.28
CA LEU A 277 -1.29 -3.35 15.90
C LEU A 277 -2.78 -3.20 15.60
N GLY A 278 -3.38 -4.17 14.91
CA GLY A 278 -4.80 -4.16 14.61
C GLY A 278 -5.66 -4.38 15.85
N ALA A 279 -5.21 -5.23 16.76
CA ALA A 279 -5.86 -5.48 18.04
C ALA A 279 -5.84 -4.22 18.93
N VAL A 280 -4.79 -3.39 18.91
CA VAL A 280 -4.77 -2.09 19.62
C VAL A 280 -5.91 -1.19 19.14
N GLY A 281 -6.20 -1.18 17.83
CA GLY A 281 -7.34 -0.44 17.28
C GLY A 281 -8.69 -1.11 17.56
N LEU A 282 -8.75 -2.43 17.58
CA LEU A 282 -9.97 -3.20 17.82
C LEU A 282 -10.44 -3.13 19.28
N PHE A 283 -9.49 -3.05 20.21
CA PHE A 283 -9.74 -2.94 21.66
C PHE A 283 -9.29 -1.56 22.15
N PRO A 284 -10.15 -0.53 22.03
CA PRO A 284 -9.92 0.76 22.66
C PRO A 284 -9.64 0.63 24.15
N TYR A 285 -8.89 1.59 24.69
CA TYR A 285 -8.77 1.70 26.14
C TYR A 285 -10.15 2.03 26.75
N THR A 286 -10.52 1.25 27.76
CA THR A 286 -11.75 1.44 28.53
C THR A 286 -11.46 1.16 30.01
N GLU A 287 -11.94 2.04 30.87
CA GLU A 287 -11.79 1.89 32.34
C GLU A 287 -12.76 0.85 32.92
N THR A 288 -13.86 0.56 32.22
CA THR A 288 -14.93 -0.35 32.67
C THR A 288 -15.37 -1.31 31.57
N GLY A 289 -16.07 -2.39 31.93
CA GLY A 289 -16.64 -3.34 30.96
C GLY A 289 -15.79 -4.59 30.71
N PRO A 290 -16.26 -5.48 29.80
CA PRO A 290 -15.72 -6.85 29.67
C PRO A 290 -14.30 -6.92 29.07
N PHE A 291 -13.83 -5.85 28.42
CA PHE A 291 -12.50 -5.77 27.80
C PHE A 291 -11.54 -4.86 28.57
N GLN A 292 -11.82 -4.58 29.85
CA GLN A 292 -10.94 -3.76 30.70
C GLN A 292 -9.53 -4.35 30.73
N GLY A 293 -8.52 -3.51 30.49
CA GLY A 293 -7.10 -3.90 30.52
C GLY A 293 -6.59 -4.61 29.25
N VAL A 294 -7.47 -5.05 28.34
CA VAL A 294 -7.08 -5.74 27.10
C VAL A 294 -6.23 -4.82 26.22
N HIS A 295 -6.59 -3.54 26.12
CA HIS A 295 -5.81 -2.54 25.38
C HIS A 295 -4.35 -2.49 25.84
N ASN A 296 -4.12 -2.38 27.16
CA ASN A 296 -2.78 -2.27 27.74
C ASN A 296 -1.97 -3.56 27.53
N GLN A 297 -2.63 -4.72 27.59
CA GLN A 297 -1.98 -6.00 27.35
C GLN A 297 -1.52 -6.15 25.90
N VAL A 298 -2.40 -5.85 24.95
CA VAL A 298 -2.11 -5.87 23.50
C VAL A 298 -1.05 -4.82 23.15
N ALA A 299 -1.16 -3.59 23.65
CA ALA A 299 -0.14 -2.57 23.45
C ALA A 299 1.23 -2.98 24.04
N GLY A 300 1.24 -3.68 25.18
CA GLY A 300 2.44 -4.25 25.78
C GLY A 300 3.08 -5.34 24.90
N TYR A 301 2.27 -6.24 24.34
CA TYR A 301 2.75 -7.25 23.39
C TYR A 301 3.38 -6.60 22.15
N LEU A 302 2.85 -5.47 21.68
CA LEU A 302 3.36 -4.79 20.51
C LEU A 302 4.78 -4.29 20.76
N VAL A 303 5.02 -3.72 21.94
CA VAL A 303 6.35 -3.29 22.38
C VAL A 303 7.31 -4.48 22.43
N TYR A 304 6.91 -5.59 23.06
CA TYR A 304 7.77 -6.78 23.15
C TYR A 304 8.11 -7.35 21.76
N LEU A 305 7.13 -7.44 20.86
CA LEU A 305 7.33 -7.92 19.50
C LEU A 305 8.29 -7.02 18.71
N ILE A 306 8.15 -5.70 18.82
CA ILE A 306 9.07 -4.75 18.19
C ILE A 306 10.49 -4.90 18.73
N VAL A 307 10.68 -5.01 20.04
CA VAL A 307 12.01 -5.20 20.65
C VAL A 307 12.63 -6.51 20.18
N ILE A 308 11.88 -7.62 20.21
CA ILE A 308 12.32 -8.93 19.73
C ILE A 308 12.73 -8.85 18.25
N LEU A 309 11.95 -8.16 17.43
CA LEU A 309 12.23 -7.98 16.00
C LEU A 309 13.51 -7.15 15.77
N ILE A 310 13.69 -6.02 16.46
CA ILE A 310 14.86 -5.15 16.30
C ILE A 310 16.13 -5.87 16.75
N VAL A 311 16.11 -6.46 17.95
CA VAL A 311 17.26 -7.21 18.48
C VAL A 311 17.54 -8.43 17.60
N GLY A 312 16.48 -9.13 17.20
CA GLY A 312 16.49 -10.34 16.39
C GLY A 312 17.06 -10.17 14.98
N ILE A 313 17.08 -8.95 14.44
CA ILE A 313 17.28 -8.73 13.00
C ILE A 313 18.63 -9.23 12.48
N LYS A 314 19.67 -9.19 13.33
CA LYS A 314 21.03 -9.72 13.02
C LYS A 314 21.01 -11.21 12.71
N TRP A 315 20.11 -11.97 13.33
CA TRP A 315 20.00 -13.42 13.13
C TRP A 315 18.88 -13.79 12.16
N LEU A 316 17.82 -13.00 12.11
CA LEU A 316 16.64 -13.25 11.29
C LEU A 316 16.83 -12.87 9.81
N LEU A 317 17.59 -11.80 9.53
CA LEU A 317 17.78 -11.30 8.17
C LEU A 317 19.09 -11.82 7.57
N PRO A 318 19.07 -12.51 6.41
CA PRO A 318 20.28 -12.94 5.72
C PRO A 318 21.01 -11.73 5.10
N ASN A 319 22.35 -11.70 5.18
CA ASN A 319 23.22 -10.68 4.57
C ASN A 319 22.82 -9.22 4.87
N VAL A 320 22.44 -8.95 6.12
CA VAL A 320 22.08 -7.60 6.56
C VAL A 320 23.28 -6.64 6.45
N THR A 321 23.04 -5.43 5.93
CA THR A 321 24.08 -4.41 5.82
C THR A 321 24.41 -3.80 7.19
N LYS A 322 25.66 -3.33 7.35
CA LYS A 322 26.11 -2.73 8.61
C LYS A 322 25.35 -1.43 8.90
N GLU A 323 25.02 -0.67 7.86
CA GLU A 323 24.25 0.57 7.94
C GLU A 323 22.85 0.31 8.51
N PHE A 324 22.15 -0.71 7.98
CA PHE A 324 20.81 -1.04 8.45
C PHE A 324 20.81 -1.58 9.89
N LEU A 325 21.82 -2.39 10.27
CA LEU A 325 21.99 -2.83 11.65
C LEU A 325 22.24 -1.66 12.60
N SER A 326 23.11 -0.72 12.22
CA SER A 326 23.43 0.45 13.02
C SER A 326 22.18 1.30 13.29
N ILE A 327 21.42 1.63 12.23
CA ILE A 327 20.17 2.39 12.37
C ILE A 327 19.16 1.65 13.25
N SER A 328 19.02 0.33 13.07
CA SER A 328 18.12 -0.50 13.88
C SER A 328 18.46 -0.43 15.37
N TYR A 329 19.73 -0.56 15.73
CA TYR A 329 20.16 -0.50 17.12
C TYR A 329 20.15 0.90 17.72
N ILE A 330 20.34 1.96 16.91
CA ILE A 330 20.12 3.34 17.34
C ILE A 330 18.64 3.54 17.69
N ILE A 331 17.72 3.06 16.86
CA ILE A 331 16.28 3.15 17.14
C ILE A 331 15.92 2.35 18.40
N ALA A 332 16.46 1.13 18.59
CA ALA A 332 16.27 0.38 19.83
C ALA A 332 16.80 1.13 21.06
N ALA A 333 18.02 1.66 20.99
CA ALA A 333 18.60 2.44 22.10
C ALA A 333 17.75 3.68 22.41
N THR A 334 17.25 4.36 21.39
CA THR A 334 16.36 5.52 21.56
C THR A 334 15.03 5.12 22.21
N LEU A 335 14.45 3.99 21.82
CA LEU A 335 13.25 3.44 22.48
C LEU A 335 13.50 3.14 23.96
N VAL A 336 14.65 2.55 24.30
CA VAL A 336 15.04 2.31 25.70
C VAL A 336 15.18 3.62 26.47
N VAL A 337 15.81 4.65 25.88
CA VAL A 337 15.91 5.99 26.49
C VAL A 337 14.51 6.58 26.72
N VAL A 338 13.60 6.49 25.75
CA VAL A 338 12.22 6.96 25.88
C VAL A 338 11.49 6.25 27.03
N VAL A 339 11.67 4.92 27.19
CA VAL A 339 11.11 4.16 28.32
C VAL A 339 11.69 4.61 29.66
N VAL A 340 13.01 4.78 29.76
CA VAL A 340 13.67 5.21 31.00
C VAL A 340 13.24 6.63 31.39
N LEU A 341 13.18 7.54 30.42
CA LEU A 341 12.75 8.91 30.67
C LEU A 341 11.29 8.98 31.16
N PHE A 342 10.43 8.10 30.65
CA PHE A 342 9.05 7.98 31.09
C PHE A 342 8.91 7.31 32.46
N GLN A 343 9.41 6.08 32.63
CA GLN A 343 9.13 5.28 33.83
C GLN A 343 9.96 5.65 35.05
N TRP A 344 11.23 6.05 34.87
CA TRP A 344 12.16 6.22 35.99
C TRP A 344 12.38 7.68 36.35
N THR A 345 12.49 8.56 35.35
CA THR A 345 12.70 9.98 35.61
C THR A 345 11.40 10.79 35.63
N SER A 346 10.29 10.20 35.20
CA SER A 346 8.99 10.89 35.02
C SER A 346 9.09 12.19 34.20
N TYR A 347 10.11 12.27 33.33
CA TYR A 347 10.41 13.46 32.53
C TYR A 347 9.47 13.58 31.34
N LEU A 348 9.18 12.46 30.66
CA LEU A 348 8.22 12.42 29.58
C LEU A 348 6.81 12.22 30.14
N SER A 349 5.84 12.94 29.58
CA SER A 349 4.42 12.61 29.78
C SER A 349 4.07 11.29 29.10
N LEU A 350 2.97 10.65 29.52
CA LEU A 350 2.47 9.43 28.89
C LEU A 350 2.21 9.65 27.39
N THR A 351 1.63 10.79 27.01
CA THR A 351 1.44 11.18 25.60
C THR A 351 2.76 11.23 24.83
N ALA A 352 3.78 11.88 25.38
CA ALA A 352 5.08 12.01 24.71
C ALA A 352 5.76 10.64 24.55
N PHE A 353 5.68 9.81 25.60
CA PHE A 353 6.16 8.43 25.58
C PHE A 353 5.49 7.60 24.48
N GLU A 354 4.16 7.58 24.43
CA GLU A 354 3.40 6.80 23.46
C GLU A 354 3.64 7.29 22.02
N LEU A 355 3.64 8.61 21.80
CA LEU A 355 3.85 9.20 20.47
C LEU A 355 5.26 8.92 19.94
N LEU A 356 6.30 9.12 20.75
CA LEU A 356 7.68 8.83 20.36
C LEU A 356 7.88 7.33 20.11
N SER A 357 7.37 6.48 20.98
CA SER A 357 7.46 5.02 20.84
C SER A 357 6.78 4.54 19.56
N PHE A 358 5.57 5.05 19.29
CA PHE A 358 4.83 4.75 18.07
C PHE A 358 5.59 5.19 16.82
N MET A 359 6.05 6.45 16.77
CA MET A 359 6.76 6.99 15.60
C MET A 359 8.07 6.24 15.33
N LEU A 360 8.86 5.96 16.35
CA LEU A 360 10.14 5.24 16.22
C LEU A 360 9.93 3.79 15.78
N ALA A 361 9.01 3.06 16.44
CA ALA A 361 8.70 1.68 16.11
C ALA A 361 8.13 1.56 14.69
N PHE A 362 7.18 2.43 14.33
CA PHE A 362 6.59 2.43 12.99
C PHE A 362 7.62 2.78 11.91
N SER A 363 8.44 3.81 12.14
CA SER A 363 9.52 4.17 11.22
C SER A 363 10.47 3.00 11.00
N TRP A 364 10.83 2.27 12.05
CA TRP A 364 11.67 1.09 11.95
C TRP A 364 11.01 -0.05 11.15
N ILE A 365 9.73 -0.32 11.38
CA ILE A 365 8.97 -1.32 10.60
C ILE A 365 8.96 -0.95 9.12
N VAL A 366 8.71 0.31 8.79
CA VAL A 366 8.75 0.80 7.40
C VAL A 366 10.13 0.60 6.78
N LEU A 367 11.20 0.96 7.50
CA LEU A 367 12.58 0.76 7.04
C LEU A 367 12.88 -0.73 6.80
N LEU A 368 12.44 -1.61 7.70
CA LEU A 368 12.59 -3.06 7.53
C LEU A 368 11.85 -3.57 6.30
N LEU A 369 10.59 -3.16 6.10
CA LEU A 369 9.79 -3.55 4.93
C LEU A 369 10.42 -3.08 3.62
N GLN A 370 10.96 -1.86 3.59
CA GLN A 370 11.69 -1.32 2.43
C GLN A 370 13.01 -2.08 2.18
N ASN A 371 13.72 -2.50 3.24
CA ASN A 371 14.93 -3.29 3.10
C ASN A 371 14.63 -4.69 2.54
N LEU A 372 13.56 -5.34 3.02
CA LEU A 372 13.05 -6.61 2.50
C LEU A 372 12.62 -6.50 1.03
N GLN A 373 12.02 -5.38 0.63
CA GLN A 373 11.69 -5.09 -0.77
C GLN A 373 12.93 -5.02 -1.66
N LYS A 374 13.95 -4.26 -1.23
CA LYS A 374 15.21 -4.16 -1.97
C LYS A 374 15.87 -5.52 -2.13
N MET A 375 15.85 -6.34 -1.08
CA MET A 375 16.38 -7.70 -1.13
C MET A 375 15.61 -8.58 -2.13
N ALA A 376 14.27 -8.56 -2.10
CA ALA A 376 13.45 -9.30 -3.05
C ALA A 376 13.69 -8.86 -4.51
N GLN A 377 13.97 -7.58 -4.74
CA GLN A 377 14.27 -7.05 -6.07
C GLN A 377 15.68 -7.43 -6.54
N ASN A 378 16.69 -7.30 -5.67
CA ASN A 378 18.10 -7.53 -6.02
C ASN A 378 18.46 -9.01 -6.25
N ILE A 379 17.69 -9.96 -5.71
CA ILE A 379 17.93 -11.40 -5.94
C ILE A 379 17.40 -11.86 -7.32
N ASN A 380 16.58 -11.04 -8.00
CA ASN A 380 16.38 -11.19 -9.44
C ASN A 380 17.65 -10.71 -10.14
N ASN A 381 18.66 -11.59 -10.24
CA ASN A 381 19.97 -11.32 -10.83
C ASN A 381 19.86 -10.70 -12.23
N THR A 382 19.80 -9.37 -12.30
CA THR A 382 19.83 -8.59 -13.54
C THR A 382 21.28 -8.29 -13.90
N PHE A 383 21.78 -8.92 -14.95
CA PHE A 383 23.07 -8.64 -15.58
C PHE A 383 22.83 -7.70 -16.75
N GLN A 384 23.61 -6.63 -16.87
CA GLN A 384 23.63 -5.83 -18.10
C GLN A 384 24.60 -6.48 -19.06
N VAL A 385 24.14 -6.78 -20.27
CA VAL A 385 24.97 -7.39 -21.31
C VAL A 385 24.75 -6.59 -22.60
N LYS A 386 25.83 -6.34 -23.33
CA LYS A 386 25.78 -5.77 -24.67
C LYS A 386 25.63 -6.89 -25.69
N ILE A 387 24.69 -6.73 -26.63
CA ILE A 387 24.60 -7.64 -27.77
C ILE A 387 25.73 -7.28 -28.73
N ASN A 388 26.55 -8.27 -29.08
CA ASN A 388 27.50 -8.16 -30.18
C ASN A 388 26.96 -8.98 -31.35
N LEU A 389 26.90 -8.36 -32.53
CA LEU A 389 26.69 -9.11 -33.76
C LEU A 389 27.95 -9.93 -34.05
N GLU A 390 27.80 -11.25 -34.14
CA GLU A 390 28.85 -12.09 -34.68
C GLU A 390 28.90 -11.85 -36.19
N SER A 391 29.80 -10.97 -36.63
CA SER A 391 30.06 -10.78 -38.06
C SER A 391 30.60 -12.09 -38.63
N GLU A 392 29.98 -12.57 -39.72
CA GLU A 392 30.34 -13.78 -40.47
C GLU A 392 31.79 -14.20 -40.28
N ILE A 393 31.97 -15.38 -39.69
CA ILE A 393 33.23 -16.12 -39.80
C ILE A 393 33.54 -16.18 -41.29
N GLN A 394 34.60 -15.46 -41.72
CA GLN A 394 35.20 -15.71 -43.02
C GLN A 394 35.55 -17.19 -43.05
N VAL A 395 34.76 -17.95 -43.80
CA VAL A 395 35.13 -19.26 -44.31
C VAL A 395 36.37 -19.02 -45.16
N LYS A 396 37.54 -19.22 -44.55
CA LYS A 396 38.76 -19.50 -45.30
C LYS A 396 38.64 -20.96 -45.73
N ASP A 397 38.05 -21.15 -46.92
CA ASP A 397 38.29 -22.33 -47.71
C ASP A 397 39.76 -22.28 -48.20
N ASP A 398 40.46 -23.40 -47.95
CA ASP A 398 41.77 -23.86 -48.43
C ASP A 398 43.05 -23.05 -48.16
#